data_AF-A0A6I4RA66-F1
#
_entry.id   AF-A0A6I4RA66-F1
#
_cell.length_a   1.000
_cell.length_b   1.000
_cell.length_c   1.000
_cell.angle_alpha   90.00
_cell.angle_beta   90.00
_cell.angle_gamma   90.00
#
_symmetry.space_group_name_H-M   'P 1'
#
loop_
_entity.id
_entity.type
_entity.pdbx_description
1 polymer ?
#
loop_
_entity_poly.entity_id
_entity_poly.type
_entity_poly.pdbx_seq_one_letter_code
_entity_poly.pdbx_strand_id
1 'polypeptide(L)'
;MPAFLPTRADCLPMTVSRSLLCLALSAISTPSLADTVWLKNGDKLTGSIELVDGGKLLLKTDYAGSITLEVEKIATLESERELLVKQDDFTGERAKSLKPAGEGQVELVNGEAPKVVALNSIAQILPPKPLVQDLRWSGNIDFSADYKQAESDVKDYDIDLATQARHGAWRHSFGVEYDHELKDDEKKTDRTELDYDLDRFLTKQFFWQGQLKYTHDRMEDLRIQRTVGTGPGYQFWDDALGAFSVAGLLNRNDFVFDNGESEHFNSAAMEWDYKRKLIGQNVELYTQGELGAPFIDEIDYIIDTEAGVRYKLNSWAALSLKAEWDKVASENGDTDERRYMIGLGVGW
;
A
#
# COMPACT_ATOMS: atom_id res chain seq x y z
N MET A 1 92.32 -24.09 13.37
CA MET A 1 92.28 -23.02 12.35
C MET A 1 91.20 -23.37 11.33
N PRO A 2 90.30 -22.45 10.95
CA PRO A 2 89.37 -21.63 11.74
C PRO A 2 87.91 -22.13 11.56
N ALA A 3 87.03 -22.16 12.57
CA ALA A 3 86.22 -21.05 13.10
C ALA A 3 85.48 -20.23 12.02
N PHE A 4 84.23 -20.61 11.71
CA PHE A 4 83.27 -19.77 10.99
C PHE A 4 82.09 -19.44 11.89
N LEU A 5 81.95 -18.15 12.20
CA LEU A 5 80.84 -17.52 12.90
C LEU A 5 79.59 -17.44 12.00
N PRO A 6 78.36 -17.48 12.56
CA PRO A 6 77.16 -17.18 11.80
C PRO A 6 76.98 -15.67 11.64
N THR A 7 76.64 -15.24 10.42
CA THR A 7 76.33 -13.87 10.02
C THR A 7 74.99 -13.41 10.60
N ARG A 8 74.96 -12.18 11.11
CA ARG A 8 73.78 -11.45 11.61
C ARG A 8 72.73 -11.29 10.52
N ALA A 9 71.47 -11.54 10.87
CA ALA A 9 70.31 -10.99 10.18
C ALA A 9 69.94 -9.67 10.87
N ASP A 10 70.35 -8.55 10.29
CA ASP A 10 69.90 -7.22 10.72
C ASP A 10 68.49 -6.98 10.16
N CYS A 11 67.50 -7.12 11.02
CA CYS A 11 66.11 -6.77 10.75
C CYS A 11 65.94 -5.26 10.96
N LEU A 12 65.92 -4.47 9.88
CA LEU A 12 65.55 -3.05 9.92
C LEU A 12 64.04 -2.94 10.22
N PRO A 13 63.61 -2.25 11.29
CA PRO A 13 62.20 -1.98 11.48
C PRO A 13 61.75 -0.91 10.49
N MET A 14 60.89 -1.28 9.54
CA MET A 14 60.07 -0.31 8.79
C MET A 14 59.08 0.35 9.75
N THR A 15 59.50 1.43 10.40
CA THR A 15 58.59 2.39 11.04
C THR A 15 57.90 3.19 9.95
N VAL A 16 56.87 2.60 9.34
CA VAL A 16 55.91 3.35 8.52
C VAL A 16 55.20 4.31 9.44
N SER A 17 55.51 5.59 9.25
CA SER A 17 55.03 6.73 10.03
C SER A 17 53.50 6.73 10.15
N ARG A 18 53.00 6.52 11.38
CA ARG A 18 51.58 6.70 11.75
C ARG A 18 51.03 8.08 11.37
N SER A 19 51.91 9.07 11.19
CA SER A 19 51.52 10.44 10.80
C SER A 19 51.06 10.58 9.35
N LEU A 20 51.47 9.67 8.45
CA LEU A 20 51.03 9.69 7.05
C LEU A 20 49.64 9.07 6.85
N LEU A 21 49.21 8.17 7.75
CA LEU A 21 47.88 7.56 7.71
C LEU A 21 46.79 8.53 8.21
N CYS A 22 47.10 9.38 9.18
CA CYS A 22 46.16 10.39 9.69
C CYS A 22 45.90 11.53 8.68
N LEU A 23 46.87 11.87 7.82
CA LEU A 23 46.70 12.91 6.80
C LEU A 23 45.89 12.43 5.58
N ALA A 24 45.84 11.12 5.35
CA ALA A 24 45.03 10.52 4.29
C ALA A 24 43.54 10.38 4.67
N LEU A 25 43.20 10.31 5.96
CA LEU A 25 41.81 10.24 6.43
C LEU A 25 41.10 11.62 6.45
N SER A 26 41.83 12.74 6.45
CA SER A 26 41.22 14.08 6.44
C SER A 26 40.82 14.59 5.05
N ALA A 27 41.04 13.81 3.98
CA ALA A 27 40.73 14.21 2.60
C ALA A 27 39.43 13.58 2.05
N ILE A 28 38.69 12.79 2.84
CA ILE A 28 37.36 12.29 2.44
C ILE A 28 36.31 13.27 2.95
N SER A 29 36.35 14.49 2.44
CA SER A 29 35.18 15.39 2.46
C SER A 29 34.32 15.02 1.25
N THR A 30 33.34 14.15 1.45
CA THR A 30 32.29 13.96 0.43
C THR A 30 31.61 15.32 0.23
N PRO A 31 31.55 15.88 -1.00
CA PRO A 31 30.75 17.07 -1.23
C PRO A 31 29.31 16.71 -0.81
N SER A 32 28.80 17.41 0.20
CA SER A 32 27.38 17.37 0.52
C SER A 32 26.66 18.02 -0.65
N LEU A 33 26.09 17.21 -1.54
CA LEU A 33 25.20 17.67 -2.59
C LEU A 33 23.90 18.12 -1.94
N ALA A 34 23.87 19.37 -1.46
CA ALA A 34 22.68 19.98 -0.89
C ALA A 34 21.81 20.52 -2.04
N ASP A 35 20.61 20.01 -2.14
CA ASP A 35 19.56 20.60 -2.96
C ASP A 35 19.19 21.98 -2.41
N THR A 36 18.74 22.85 -3.30
CA THR A 36 18.38 24.22 -2.97
C THR A 36 16.98 24.54 -3.45
N VAL A 37 16.18 25.15 -2.57
CA VAL A 37 14.84 25.64 -2.88
C VAL A 37 14.81 27.15 -2.66
N TRP A 38 14.38 27.90 -3.67
CA TRP A 38 14.12 29.33 -3.57
C TRP A 38 12.63 29.57 -3.47
N LEU A 39 12.22 30.37 -2.48
CA LEU A 39 10.85 30.78 -2.28
C LEU A 39 10.59 32.14 -2.97
N LYS A 40 9.33 32.40 -3.32
CA LYS A 40 8.90 33.65 -3.99
C LYS A 40 9.11 34.89 -3.13
N ASN A 41 9.22 34.73 -1.82
CA ASN A 41 9.55 35.83 -0.89
C ASN A 41 11.05 36.13 -0.82
N GLY A 42 11.90 35.40 -1.56
CA GLY A 42 13.35 35.57 -1.59
C GLY A 42 14.12 34.67 -0.63
N ASP A 43 13.44 33.87 0.19
CA ASP A 43 14.12 32.94 1.09
C ASP A 43 14.77 31.79 0.31
N LYS A 44 15.94 31.35 0.80
CA LYS A 44 16.71 30.25 0.25
C LYS A 44 16.89 29.18 1.31
N LEU A 45 16.42 27.97 1.02
CA LEU A 45 16.55 26.81 1.90
C LEU A 45 17.43 25.76 1.23
N THR A 46 18.40 25.23 1.97
CA THR A 46 19.29 24.15 1.53
C THR A 46 19.01 22.87 2.32
N GLY A 47 18.97 21.73 1.64
CA GLY A 47 18.71 20.44 2.26
C GLY A 47 18.70 19.29 1.24
N SER A 48 17.96 18.23 1.53
CA SER A 48 17.67 17.14 0.59
C SER A 48 16.18 17.14 0.26
N ILE A 49 15.84 17.25 -1.03
CA ILE A 49 14.46 17.05 -1.51
C ILE A 49 14.15 15.55 -1.37
N GLU A 50 13.24 15.20 -0.46
CA GLU A 50 12.83 13.82 -0.21
C GLU A 50 11.62 13.43 -1.05
N LEU A 51 10.65 14.35 -1.16
CA LEU A 51 9.40 14.11 -1.86
C LEU A 51 8.78 15.44 -2.33
N VAL A 52 8.23 15.46 -3.53
CA VAL A 52 7.17 16.38 -3.93
C VAL A 52 5.95 15.52 -4.23
N ASP A 53 4.81 15.79 -3.59
CA ASP A 53 3.52 15.14 -3.86
C ASP A 53 2.37 16.06 -3.42
N GLY A 54 1.24 16.01 -4.11
CA GLY A 54 0.03 16.76 -3.73
C GLY A 54 0.24 18.27 -3.57
N GLY A 55 1.12 18.87 -4.39
CA GLY A 55 1.44 20.31 -4.32
C GLY A 55 2.31 20.73 -3.14
N LYS A 56 2.93 19.78 -2.42
CA LYS A 56 3.85 20.06 -1.31
C LYS A 56 5.21 19.44 -1.56
N LEU A 57 6.27 20.13 -1.16
CA LEU A 57 7.66 19.68 -1.18
C LEU A 57 8.13 19.41 0.26
N LEU A 58 8.69 18.23 0.51
CA LEU A 58 9.34 17.85 1.75
C LEU A 58 10.85 18.00 1.60
N LEU A 59 11.41 18.99 2.30
CA LEU A 59 12.83 19.28 2.34
C LEU A 59 13.41 18.83 3.68
N LYS A 60 14.34 17.87 3.67
CA LYS A 60 15.09 17.48 4.87
C LYS A 60 16.31 18.38 5.03
N THR A 61 16.34 19.15 6.09
CA THR A 61 17.44 20.05 6.43
C THR A 61 18.22 19.52 7.62
N ASP A 62 19.52 19.82 7.66
CA ASP A 62 20.38 19.40 8.78
C ASP A 62 20.13 20.22 10.06
N TYR A 63 19.49 21.39 9.94
CA TYR A 63 19.34 22.35 11.03
C TYR A 63 17.94 22.41 11.63
N ALA A 64 16.88 22.08 10.86
CA ALA A 64 15.50 22.16 11.32
C ALA A 64 14.71 20.85 11.05
N GLY A 65 15.40 19.76 10.71
CA GLY A 65 14.75 18.51 10.32
C GLY A 65 13.97 18.67 9.02
N SER A 66 12.83 18.00 8.90
CA SER A 66 12.01 18.03 7.69
C SER A 66 11.05 19.22 7.68
N ILE A 67 11.16 20.06 6.66
CA ILE A 67 10.33 21.23 6.41
C ILE A 67 9.40 20.92 5.23
N THR A 68 8.11 21.18 5.38
CA THR A 68 7.14 21.08 4.29
C THR A 68 6.88 22.46 3.68
N LEU A 69 7.03 22.58 2.37
CA LEU A 69 6.86 23.81 1.60
C LEU A 69 5.72 23.64 0.60
N GLU A 70 4.86 24.65 0.44
CA GLU A 70 3.85 24.68 -0.62
C GLU A 70 4.51 24.98 -1.96
N VAL A 71 4.29 24.14 -2.98
CA VAL A 71 4.89 24.31 -4.31
C VAL A 71 4.53 25.66 -4.94
N GLU A 72 3.33 26.18 -4.65
CA GLU A 72 2.90 27.51 -5.12
C GLU A 72 3.76 28.67 -4.59
N LYS A 73 4.43 28.48 -3.45
CA LYS A 73 5.33 29.46 -2.83
C LYS A 73 6.78 29.29 -3.28
N ILE A 74 7.09 28.22 -4.03
CA ILE A 74 8.42 27.95 -4.57
C ILE A 74 8.58 28.74 -5.86
N ALA A 75 9.67 29.51 -5.94
CA ALA A 75 10.08 30.21 -7.15
C ALA A 75 10.80 29.24 -8.08
N THR A 76 11.76 28.47 -7.57
CA THR A 76 12.50 27.47 -8.35
C THR A 76 13.23 26.52 -7.40
N LEU A 77 13.74 25.41 -7.91
CA LEU A 77 14.55 24.45 -7.16
C LEU A 77 15.75 23.95 -7.97
N GLU A 78 16.75 23.45 -7.27
CA GLU A 78 17.98 22.87 -7.82
C GLU A 78 18.29 21.58 -7.09
N SER A 79 18.70 20.56 -7.84
CA SER A 79 19.23 19.32 -7.29
C SER A 79 20.30 18.76 -8.23
N GLU A 80 21.47 18.45 -7.68
CA GLU A 80 22.52 17.74 -8.41
C GLU A 80 22.31 16.21 -8.42
N ARG A 81 21.29 15.72 -7.72
CA ARG A 81 20.95 14.31 -7.63
C ARG A 81 20.05 13.90 -8.79
N GLU A 82 20.16 12.64 -9.19
CA GLU A 82 19.16 12.06 -10.08
C GLU A 82 17.80 12.05 -9.36
N LEU A 83 16.75 12.50 -10.03
CA LEU A 83 15.39 12.57 -9.50
C LEU A 83 14.42 12.04 -10.54
N LEU A 84 13.45 11.23 -10.12
CA LEU A 84 12.29 10.88 -10.93
C LEU A 84 11.29 12.04 -10.86
N VAL A 85 10.94 12.61 -12.00
CA VAL A 85 9.93 13.66 -12.12
C VAL A 85 8.72 13.08 -12.85
N LYS A 86 7.59 12.96 -12.14
CA LYS A 86 6.30 12.54 -12.71
C LYS A 86 5.39 13.73 -12.92
N GLN A 87 4.89 13.89 -14.14
CA GLN A 87 3.87 14.89 -14.46
C GLN A 87 2.47 14.34 -14.18
N ASP A 88 2.28 13.03 -14.37
CA ASP A 88 1.11 12.28 -13.90
C ASP A 88 1.46 10.79 -13.63
N ASP A 89 0.44 9.96 -13.37
CA ASP A 89 0.60 8.54 -13.05
C ASP A 89 1.23 7.71 -14.19
N PHE A 90 1.14 8.19 -15.43
CA PHE A 90 1.54 7.49 -16.65
C PHE A 90 2.75 8.12 -17.34
N THR A 91 3.05 9.39 -17.05
CA THR A 91 4.11 10.18 -17.66
C THR A 91 5.12 10.62 -16.60
N GLY A 92 6.33 10.09 -16.70
CA GLY A 92 7.46 10.47 -15.86
C GLY A 92 8.78 10.26 -16.57
N GLU A 93 9.78 11.03 -16.16
CA GLU A 93 11.13 10.96 -16.71
C GLU A 93 12.17 11.08 -15.60
N ARG A 94 13.34 10.45 -15.81
CA ARG A 94 14.48 10.56 -14.90
C ARG A 94 15.32 11.76 -15.29
N ALA A 95 15.34 12.76 -14.42
CA ALA A 95 16.25 13.89 -14.51
C ALA A 95 17.59 13.52 -13.88
N LYS A 96 18.71 13.76 -14.57
CA LYS A 96 20.04 13.58 -13.98
C LYS A 96 20.35 14.65 -12.94
N SER A 97 19.82 15.84 -13.18
CA SER A 97 19.80 16.96 -12.25
C SER A 97 18.64 17.89 -12.58
N LEU A 98 18.25 18.69 -11.59
CA LEU A 98 17.30 19.77 -11.72
C LEU A 98 18.05 21.10 -11.61
N LYS A 99 17.81 21.99 -12.55
CA LYS A 99 18.39 23.34 -12.54
C LYS A 99 17.30 24.40 -12.36
N PRO A 100 17.67 25.53 -11.73
CA PRO A 100 16.76 26.65 -11.64
C PRO A 100 16.34 27.15 -13.02
N ALA A 101 15.05 27.38 -13.20
CA ALA A 101 14.51 28.05 -14.38
C ALA A 101 13.80 29.36 -13.97
N GLY A 102 12.98 29.91 -14.86
CA GLY A 102 12.14 31.08 -14.54
C GLY A 102 11.20 30.83 -13.36
N GLU A 103 10.55 31.89 -12.87
CA GLU A 103 9.66 31.78 -11.70
C GLU A 103 8.55 30.73 -11.92
N GLY A 104 8.42 29.81 -10.96
CA GLY A 104 7.49 28.69 -11.00
C GLY A 104 7.89 27.55 -11.94
N GLN A 105 9.13 27.54 -12.43
CA GLN A 105 9.62 26.55 -13.40
C GLN A 105 10.91 25.88 -12.90
N VAL A 106 11.18 24.70 -13.47
CA VAL A 106 12.44 23.96 -13.26
C VAL A 106 12.90 23.35 -14.58
N GLU A 107 14.21 23.29 -14.79
CA GLU A 107 14.83 22.66 -15.95
C GLU A 107 15.30 21.25 -15.59
N LEU A 108 14.81 20.25 -16.34
CA LEU A 108 15.25 18.86 -16.23
C LEU A 108 16.41 18.63 -17.17
N VAL A 109 17.56 18.21 -16.60
CA VAL A 109 18.78 17.96 -17.36
C VAL A 109 18.91 16.46 -17.62
N ASN A 110 18.63 16.03 -18.86
CA ASN A 110 18.66 14.61 -19.26
C ASN A 110 19.85 14.24 -20.16
N GLY A 111 20.68 15.22 -20.55
CA GLY A 111 21.89 15.04 -21.37
C GLY A 111 21.69 15.19 -22.89
N GLU A 112 20.48 14.95 -23.43
CA GLU A 112 20.21 15.07 -24.88
C GLU A 112 19.54 16.40 -25.27
N ALA A 113 18.75 17.00 -24.39
CA ALA A 113 18.31 18.41 -24.41
C ALA A 113 17.70 18.79 -23.05
N PRO A 114 17.91 20.01 -22.52
CA PRO A 114 17.23 20.44 -21.30
C PRO A 114 15.75 20.75 -21.57
N LYS A 115 14.88 20.28 -20.67
CA LYS A 115 13.42 20.49 -20.77
C LYS A 115 12.94 21.32 -19.59
N VAL A 116 12.34 22.47 -19.87
CA VAL A 116 11.73 23.32 -18.84
C VAL A 116 10.28 22.89 -18.61
N VAL A 117 9.93 22.63 -17.36
CA VAL A 117 8.56 22.30 -16.93
C VAL A 117 8.11 23.25 -15.83
N ALA A 118 6.81 23.49 -15.75
CA ALA A 118 6.23 24.27 -14.67
C ALA A 118 6.12 23.40 -13.41
N LEU A 119 6.52 23.92 -12.24
CA LEU A 119 6.48 23.19 -10.97
C LEU A 119 5.07 22.72 -10.60
N ASN A 120 4.05 23.48 -10.98
CA ASN A 120 2.64 23.12 -10.77
C ASN A 120 2.13 21.98 -11.67
N SER A 121 2.84 21.65 -12.73
CA SER A 121 2.53 20.53 -13.63
C SER A 121 3.16 19.21 -13.17
N ILE A 122 3.99 19.26 -12.13
CA ILE A 122 4.68 18.10 -11.58
C ILE A 122 3.80 17.51 -10.47
N ALA A 123 3.29 16.31 -10.71
CA ALA A 123 2.56 15.55 -9.70
C ALA A 123 3.51 15.00 -8.62
N GLN A 124 4.70 14.54 -9.00
CA GLN A 124 5.63 13.92 -8.06
C GLN A 124 7.12 14.15 -8.41
N ILE A 125 7.96 14.38 -7.39
CA ILE A 125 9.43 14.32 -7.49
C ILE A 125 9.97 13.46 -6.36
N LEU A 126 10.84 12.50 -6.66
CA LEU A 126 11.52 11.69 -5.64
C LEU A 126 12.87 11.14 -6.13
N PRO A 127 13.82 10.84 -5.23
CA PRO A 127 15.04 10.11 -5.57
C PRO A 127 14.72 8.73 -6.21
N PRO A 128 15.41 8.33 -7.29
CA PRO A 128 15.16 7.07 -7.97
C PRO A 128 15.54 5.91 -7.07
N LYS A 129 14.53 5.20 -6.54
CA LYS A 129 14.74 3.94 -5.82
C LYS A 129 15.00 2.80 -6.84
N PRO A 130 15.98 1.91 -6.59
CA PRO A 130 16.49 0.99 -7.61
C PRO A 130 15.55 -0.14 -8.06
N LEU A 131 14.37 -0.36 -7.45
CA LEU A 131 13.51 -1.49 -7.84
C LEU A 131 12.02 -1.18 -8.07
N VAL A 132 11.37 -0.22 -7.40
CA VAL A 132 10.00 0.24 -7.76
C VAL A 132 9.80 1.67 -7.26
N GLN A 133 9.67 2.65 -8.15
CA GLN A 133 9.77 4.09 -7.79
C GLN A 133 8.43 4.74 -7.42
N ASP A 134 7.32 4.10 -7.77
CA ASP A 134 5.96 4.57 -7.55
C ASP A 134 5.07 3.51 -6.90
N LEU A 135 5.69 2.49 -6.30
CA LEU A 135 5.00 1.51 -5.50
C LEU A 135 4.39 2.20 -4.29
N ARG A 136 3.08 2.37 -4.31
CA ARG A 136 2.30 2.71 -3.11
C ARG A 136 1.79 1.40 -2.54
N TRP A 137 2.30 1.03 -1.38
CA TRP A 137 1.90 -0.16 -0.67
C TRP A 137 1.30 0.25 0.66
N SER A 138 0.09 -0.22 0.93
CA SER A 138 -0.62 -0.01 2.18
C SER A 138 -1.31 -1.29 2.60
N GLY A 139 -1.57 -1.43 3.89
CA GLY A 139 -2.36 -2.54 4.37
C GLY A 139 -2.64 -2.45 5.85
N ASN A 140 -3.44 -3.40 6.31
CA ASN A 140 -3.75 -3.62 7.70
C ASN A 140 -3.86 -5.11 7.96
N ILE A 141 -3.47 -5.51 9.16
CA ILE A 141 -3.83 -6.79 9.74
C ILE A 141 -4.61 -6.51 11.02
N ASP A 142 -5.81 -7.05 11.14
CA ASP A 142 -6.70 -6.90 12.29
C ASP A 142 -6.86 -8.25 12.99
N PHE A 143 -6.88 -8.21 14.32
CA PHE A 143 -7.18 -9.37 15.17
C PHE A 143 -8.39 -9.04 16.01
N SER A 144 -9.46 -9.82 15.86
CA SER A 144 -10.73 -9.64 16.55
C SER A 144 -11.02 -10.87 17.42
N ALA A 145 -11.64 -10.65 18.57
CA ALA A 145 -12.07 -11.74 19.45
C ALA A 145 -13.34 -11.36 20.21
N ASP A 146 -14.28 -12.30 20.27
CA ASP A 146 -15.53 -12.16 21.02
C ASP A 146 -15.73 -13.35 21.97
N TYR A 147 -16.34 -13.07 23.13
CA TYR A 147 -16.70 -14.10 24.11
C TYR A 147 -18.10 -13.83 24.65
N LYS A 148 -19.01 -14.77 24.41
CA LYS A 148 -20.38 -14.74 24.91
C LYS A 148 -20.60 -15.88 25.89
N GLN A 149 -21.06 -15.55 27.10
CA GLN A 149 -21.48 -16.51 28.11
C GLN A 149 -23.00 -16.52 28.22
N ALA A 150 -23.63 -17.64 27.88
CA ALA A 150 -25.08 -17.81 27.89
C ALA A 150 -25.46 -19.27 28.27
N GLU A 151 -26.54 -19.83 27.71
CA GLU A 151 -26.86 -21.26 27.84
C GLU A 151 -25.79 -22.14 27.18
N SER A 152 -25.20 -21.64 26.09
CA SER A 152 -23.96 -22.13 25.50
C SER A 152 -22.90 -21.05 25.56
N ASP A 153 -21.64 -21.45 25.78
CA ASP A 153 -20.49 -20.56 25.71
C ASP A 153 -19.99 -20.47 24.26
N VAL A 154 -19.82 -19.24 23.74
CA VAL A 154 -19.29 -18.98 22.39
C VAL A 154 -17.98 -18.22 22.49
N LYS A 155 -16.95 -18.72 21.80
CA LYS A 155 -15.64 -18.08 21.64
C LYS A 155 -15.38 -17.92 20.15
N ASP A 156 -15.17 -16.68 19.73
CA ASP A 156 -14.99 -16.33 18.33
C ASP A 156 -13.66 -15.59 18.17
N TYR A 157 -12.89 -15.98 17.16
CA TYR A 157 -11.58 -15.42 16.84
C TYR A 157 -11.50 -15.19 15.34
N ASP A 158 -11.08 -13.99 14.98
CA ASP A 158 -11.01 -13.54 13.59
C ASP A 158 -9.67 -12.84 13.32
N ILE A 159 -9.13 -13.09 12.13
CA ILE A 159 -7.88 -12.53 11.64
C ILE A 159 -8.10 -12.05 10.20
N ASP A 160 -8.06 -10.74 10.01
CA ASP A 160 -8.16 -10.10 8.71
C ASP A 160 -6.80 -9.58 8.26
N LEU A 161 -6.40 -9.88 7.03
CA LEU A 161 -5.28 -9.22 6.35
C LEU A 161 -5.79 -8.59 5.06
N ALA A 162 -5.67 -7.28 4.95
CA ALA A 162 -5.95 -6.55 3.72
C ALA A 162 -4.70 -5.79 3.28
N THR A 163 -4.28 -5.98 2.03
CA THR A 163 -3.13 -5.27 1.49
C THR A 163 -3.31 -4.87 0.04
N GLN A 164 -2.83 -3.67 -0.28
CA GLN A 164 -2.94 -3.08 -1.60
C GLN A 164 -1.61 -2.52 -2.07
N ALA A 165 -1.20 -2.90 -3.27
CA ALA A 165 0.01 -2.45 -3.93
C ALA A 165 -0.33 -1.83 -5.29
N ARG A 166 0.00 -0.55 -5.47
CA ARG A 166 -0.20 0.18 -6.74
C ARG A 166 1.14 0.50 -7.39
N HIS A 167 1.27 0.18 -8.67
CA HIS A 167 2.45 0.48 -9.49
C HIS A 167 2.02 0.81 -10.93
N GLY A 168 2.34 2.02 -11.40
CA GLY A 168 1.90 2.51 -12.70
C GLY A 168 0.38 2.40 -12.89
N ALA A 169 -0.02 1.65 -13.92
CA ALA A 169 -1.42 1.41 -14.26
C ALA A 169 -2.05 0.21 -13.55
N TRP A 170 -1.34 -0.43 -12.62
CA TRP A 170 -1.79 -1.65 -11.96
C TRP A 170 -2.02 -1.41 -10.47
N ARG A 171 -3.11 -1.96 -9.95
CA ARG A 171 -3.39 -2.06 -8.51
C ARG A 171 -3.70 -3.51 -8.20
N HIS A 172 -2.94 -4.05 -7.26
CA HIS A 172 -3.12 -5.38 -6.69
C HIS A 172 -3.76 -5.20 -5.33
N SER A 173 -4.90 -5.83 -5.08
CA SER A 173 -5.52 -5.93 -3.75
C SER A 173 -5.55 -7.39 -3.35
N PHE A 174 -5.17 -7.69 -2.12
CA PHE A 174 -5.14 -9.04 -1.58
C PHE A 174 -5.78 -9.05 -0.19
N GLY A 175 -6.73 -9.95 0.00
CA GLY A 175 -7.47 -10.18 1.24
C GLY A 175 -7.26 -11.60 1.75
N VAL A 176 -7.17 -11.76 3.07
CA VAL A 176 -7.24 -13.05 3.75
C VAL A 176 -8.07 -12.87 5.02
N GLU A 177 -9.04 -13.73 5.21
CA GLU A 177 -9.81 -13.81 6.45
C GLU A 177 -9.70 -15.23 7.01
N TYR A 178 -9.60 -15.34 8.34
CA TYR A 178 -9.63 -16.62 9.03
C TYR A 178 -10.54 -16.53 10.24
N ASP A 179 -11.67 -17.23 10.16
CA ASP A 179 -12.65 -17.34 11.23
C ASP A 179 -12.50 -18.65 12.00
N HIS A 180 -12.53 -18.54 13.32
CA HIS A 180 -12.57 -19.68 14.21
C HIS A 180 -13.56 -19.49 15.35
N GLU A 181 -14.69 -20.20 15.26
CA GLU A 181 -15.71 -20.21 16.31
C GLU A 181 -15.76 -21.56 17.03
N LEU A 182 -15.83 -21.49 18.36
CA LEU A 182 -16.16 -22.60 19.25
C LEU A 182 -17.48 -22.33 19.97
N LYS A 183 -18.34 -23.36 20.03
CA LYS A 183 -19.54 -23.38 20.85
C LYS A 183 -19.48 -24.56 21.81
N ASP A 184 -19.52 -24.30 23.11
CA ASP A 184 -19.37 -25.31 24.17
C ASP A 184 -18.09 -26.18 23.99
N ASP A 185 -17.00 -25.53 23.59
CA ASP A 185 -15.70 -26.13 23.24
C ASP A 185 -15.71 -27.08 22.01
N GLU A 186 -16.81 -27.16 21.27
CA GLU A 186 -16.91 -27.82 19.97
C GLU A 186 -16.73 -26.81 18.83
N LYS A 187 -16.03 -27.20 17.75
CA LYS A 187 -15.83 -26.31 16.60
C LYS A 187 -17.15 -26.08 15.87
N LYS A 188 -17.51 -24.80 15.71
CA LYS A 188 -18.66 -24.39 14.89
C LYS A 188 -18.25 -23.78 13.56
N THR A 189 -17.14 -23.03 13.53
CA THR A 189 -16.60 -22.39 12.31
C THR A 189 -15.08 -22.60 12.22
N ASP A 190 -14.60 -22.94 11.02
CA ASP A 190 -13.18 -23.06 10.66
C ASP A 190 -13.13 -22.72 9.15
N ARG A 191 -13.20 -21.41 8.88
CA ARG A 191 -13.37 -20.82 7.55
C ARG A 191 -12.11 -20.03 7.19
N THR A 192 -11.70 -20.13 5.94
CA THR A 192 -10.60 -19.33 5.37
C THR A 192 -11.05 -18.73 4.06
N GLU A 193 -10.98 -17.41 3.95
CA GLU A 193 -11.25 -16.62 2.75
C GLU A 193 -9.94 -16.12 2.16
N LEU A 194 -9.82 -16.13 0.83
CA LEU A 194 -8.73 -15.52 0.08
C LEU A 194 -9.30 -14.73 -1.10
N ASP A 195 -8.93 -13.46 -1.17
CA ASP A 195 -9.36 -12.54 -2.23
C ASP A 195 -8.16 -11.96 -2.93
N TYR A 196 -8.24 -11.87 -4.26
CA TYR A 196 -7.25 -11.18 -5.05
C TYR A 196 -7.90 -10.44 -6.22
N ASP A 197 -7.77 -9.12 -6.20
CA ASP A 197 -8.18 -8.24 -7.29
C ASP A 197 -6.97 -7.65 -8.01
N LEU A 198 -7.05 -7.65 -9.33
CA LEU A 198 -6.09 -7.02 -10.23
C LEU A 198 -6.79 -5.98 -11.09
N ASP A 199 -6.54 -4.71 -10.77
CA ASP A 199 -7.06 -3.60 -11.55
C ASP A 199 -6.03 -3.11 -12.56
N ARG A 200 -6.46 -3.03 -13.83
CA ARG A 200 -5.74 -2.32 -14.88
C ARG A 200 -6.42 -1.00 -15.18
N PHE A 201 -5.83 0.10 -14.71
CA PHE A 201 -6.30 1.46 -14.95
C PHE A 201 -6.12 1.84 -16.42
N LEU A 202 -7.24 2.03 -17.14
CA LEU A 202 -7.27 2.51 -18.53
C LEU A 202 -7.13 4.03 -18.60
N THR A 203 -7.65 4.71 -17.58
CA THR A 203 -7.50 6.15 -17.30
C THR A 203 -7.28 6.32 -15.80
N LYS A 204 -7.26 7.56 -15.29
CA LYS A 204 -7.20 7.79 -13.83
C LYS A 204 -8.46 7.32 -13.09
N GLN A 205 -9.61 7.25 -13.77
CA GLN A 205 -10.89 6.87 -13.17
C GLN A 205 -11.32 5.47 -13.60
N PHE A 206 -11.30 5.18 -14.90
CA PHE A 206 -11.72 3.88 -15.43
C PHE A 206 -10.63 2.83 -15.31
N PHE A 207 -10.99 1.68 -14.76
CA PHE A 207 -10.15 0.49 -14.72
C PHE A 207 -10.92 -0.76 -15.18
N TRP A 208 -10.18 -1.81 -15.50
CA TRP A 208 -10.73 -3.14 -15.74
C TRP A 208 -10.19 -4.07 -14.66
N GLN A 209 -11.08 -4.73 -13.94
CA GLN A 209 -10.75 -5.60 -12.81
C GLN A 209 -10.80 -7.07 -13.24
N GLY A 210 -9.84 -7.85 -12.77
CA GLY A 210 -9.94 -9.31 -12.68
C GLY A 210 -9.91 -9.73 -11.22
N GLN A 211 -10.71 -10.71 -10.85
CA GLN A 211 -10.90 -11.15 -9.49
C GLN A 211 -10.73 -12.66 -9.36
N LEU A 212 -10.15 -13.08 -8.24
CA LEU A 212 -10.15 -14.45 -7.75
C LEU A 212 -10.59 -14.46 -6.28
N LYS A 213 -11.65 -15.20 -5.97
CA LYS A 213 -12.05 -15.51 -4.59
C LYS A 213 -11.97 -17.01 -4.32
N TYR A 214 -11.55 -17.36 -3.11
CA TYR A 214 -11.52 -18.73 -2.64
C TYR A 214 -11.91 -18.80 -1.17
N THR A 215 -13.00 -19.51 -0.88
CA THR A 215 -13.43 -19.78 0.49
C THR A 215 -13.35 -21.28 0.75
N HIS A 216 -12.84 -21.65 1.92
CA HIS A 216 -12.82 -23.03 2.41
C HIS A 216 -13.41 -23.08 3.81
N ASP A 217 -14.58 -23.72 3.94
CA ASP A 217 -15.26 -23.93 5.22
C ASP A 217 -15.26 -25.43 5.55
N ARG A 218 -14.72 -25.80 6.71
CA ARG A 218 -14.63 -27.21 7.14
C ARG A 218 -15.84 -27.69 7.91
N MET A 219 -16.70 -26.78 8.34
CA MET A 219 -17.82 -27.04 9.24
C MET A 219 -19.17 -27.03 8.51
N GLU A 220 -19.29 -26.26 7.43
CA GLU A 220 -20.51 -26.16 6.62
C GLU A 220 -20.54 -27.16 5.44
N ASP A 221 -21.74 -27.48 4.94
CA ASP A 221 -21.96 -28.41 3.82
C ASP A 221 -21.30 -27.88 2.53
N LEU A 222 -21.34 -26.57 2.31
CA LEU A 222 -20.66 -25.90 1.20
C LEU A 222 -19.18 -25.69 1.54
N ARG A 223 -18.35 -26.68 1.20
CA ARG A 223 -16.97 -26.79 1.67
C ARG A 223 -15.98 -25.88 0.94
N ILE A 224 -16.11 -25.75 -0.38
CA ILE A 224 -15.21 -24.92 -1.19
C ILE A 224 -16.04 -24.05 -2.13
N GLN A 225 -15.72 -22.76 -2.14
CA GLN A 225 -16.24 -21.80 -3.10
C GLN A 225 -15.07 -21.21 -3.88
N ARG A 226 -15.21 -21.15 -5.21
CA ARG A 226 -14.23 -20.53 -6.11
C ARG A 226 -14.95 -19.60 -7.05
N THR A 227 -14.49 -18.35 -7.08
CA THR A 227 -15.04 -17.34 -7.98
C THR A 227 -13.92 -16.76 -8.82
N VAL A 228 -14.13 -16.73 -10.14
CA VAL A 228 -13.27 -16.04 -11.08
C VAL A 228 -14.11 -14.99 -11.79
N GLY A 229 -13.75 -13.72 -11.58
CA GLY A 229 -14.52 -12.57 -12.02
C GLY A 229 -13.75 -11.63 -12.92
N THR A 230 -14.44 -10.92 -13.80
CA THR A 230 -13.84 -9.78 -14.50
C THR A 230 -14.86 -8.77 -14.99
N GLY A 231 -14.48 -7.49 -15.05
CA GLY A 231 -15.33 -6.46 -15.62
C GLY A 231 -14.84 -5.03 -15.40
N PRO A 232 -15.62 -4.03 -15.84
CA PRO A 232 -15.24 -2.63 -15.74
C PRO A 232 -15.44 -2.08 -14.32
N GLY A 233 -14.57 -1.15 -13.94
CA GLY A 233 -14.68 -0.39 -12.70
C GLY A 233 -14.39 1.10 -12.86
N TYR A 234 -14.83 1.87 -11.87
CA TYR A 234 -14.71 3.32 -11.83
C TYR A 234 -14.25 3.79 -10.45
N GLN A 235 -13.10 4.48 -10.43
CA GLN A 235 -12.56 5.20 -9.29
C GLN A 235 -13.13 6.62 -9.26
N PHE A 236 -14.00 6.91 -8.30
CA PHE A 236 -14.61 8.23 -8.14
C PHE A 236 -13.61 9.24 -7.58
N TRP A 237 -12.83 8.84 -6.58
CA TRP A 237 -11.71 9.60 -6.03
C TRP A 237 -10.70 8.65 -5.36
N ASP A 238 -9.45 9.08 -5.30
CA ASP A 238 -8.36 8.42 -4.57
C ASP A 238 -7.37 9.53 -4.17
N ASP A 239 -7.36 9.86 -2.88
CA ASP A 239 -6.57 10.96 -2.32
C ASP A 239 -6.04 10.62 -0.91
N ALA A 240 -5.30 11.57 -0.31
CA ALA A 240 -4.67 11.37 1.00
C ALA A 240 -5.68 11.12 2.15
N LEU A 241 -6.95 11.49 1.96
CA LEU A 241 -8.02 11.33 2.93
C LEU A 241 -8.92 10.14 2.62
N GLY A 242 -8.78 9.46 1.49
CA GLY A 242 -9.57 8.26 1.22
C GLY A 242 -9.77 7.96 -0.26
N ALA A 243 -10.56 6.93 -0.54
CA ALA A 243 -10.87 6.51 -1.89
C ALA A 243 -12.30 5.95 -1.96
N PHE A 244 -12.87 5.98 -3.16
CA PHE A 244 -14.09 5.26 -3.47
C PHE A 244 -14.07 4.73 -4.89
N SER A 245 -14.28 3.43 -5.03
CA SER A 245 -14.43 2.76 -6.30
C SER A 245 -15.62 1.81 -6.31
N VAL A 246 -16.16 1.59 -7.50
CA VAL A 246 -17.17 0.56 -7.78
C VAL A 246 -16.72 -0.25 -8.98
N ALA A 247 -16.96 -1.56 -8.97
CA ALA A 247 -16.74 -2.45 -10.10
C ALA A 247 -18.01 -3.25 -10.40
N GLY A 248 -18.23 -3.55 -11.67
CA GLY A 248 -19.23 -4.52 -12.11
C GLY A 248 -18.52 -5.71 -12.73
N LEU A 249 -18.82 -6.91 -12.26
CA LEU A 249 -18.13 -8.14 -12.68
C LEU A 249 -19.10 -9.15 -13.28
N LEU A 250 -18.59 -9.94 -14.23
CA LEU A 250 -19.18 -11.21 -14.63
C LEU A 250 -18.30 -12.32 -14.06
N ASN A 251 -18.92 -13.20 -13.30
CA ASN A 251 -18.25 -14.19 -12.48
C ASN A 251 -18.59 -15.60 -12.96
N ARG A 252 -17.61 -16.49 -12.87
CA ARG A 252 -17.78 -17.94 -12.92
C ARG A 252 -17.57 -18.46 -11.51
N ASN A 253 -18.58 -19.15 -10.99
CA ASN A 253 -18.58 -19.73 -9.65
C ASN A 253 -18.51 -21.26 -9.79
N ASP A 254 -17.62 -21.88 -9.02
CA ASP A 254 -17.49 -23.32 -8.92
C ASP A 254 -17.50 -23.71 -7.43
N PHE A 255 -18.55 -24.43 -7.02
CA PHE A 255 -18.82 -24.81 -5.64
C PHE A 255 -18.61 -26.31 -5.46
N VAL A 256 -18.09 -26.72 -4.30
CA VAL A 256 -17.90 -28.13 -3.93
C VAL A 256 -18.46 -28.37 -2.54
N PHE A 257 -19.34 -29.35 -2.44
CA PHE A 257 -20.00 -29.74 -1.21
C PHE A 257 -19.22 -30.82 -0.47
N ASP A 258 -19.51 -31.00 0.82
CA ASP A 258 -18.86 -31.94 1.70
C ASP A 258 -18.98 -33.41 1.25
N ASN A 259 -20.09 -33.73 0.60
CA ASN A 259 -20.47 -35.02 0.02
C ASN A 259 -19.74 -35.31 -1.31
N GLY A 260 -18.98 -34.34 -1.83
CA GLY A 260 -18.23 -34.42 -3.08
C GLY A 260 -18.99 -33.99 -4.34
N GLU A 261 -20.25 -33.57 -4.21
CA GLU A 261 -21.00 -32.93 -5.29
C GLU A 261 -20.42 -31.56 -5.62
N SER A 262 -20.66 -31.10 -6.84
CA SER A 262 -20.16 -29.80 -7.31
C SER A 262 -21.21 -29.09 -8.13
N GLU A 263 -21.37 -27.79 -7.89
CA GLU A 263 -22.29 -26.92 -8.61
C GLU A 263 -21.51 -25.82 -9.33
N HIS A 264 -21.99 -25.38 -10.49
CA HIS A 264 -21.29 -24.35 -11.24
C HIS A 264 -22.23 -23.45 -12.03
N PHE A 265 -22.07 -22.15 -11.85
CA PHE A 265 -22.95 -21.16 -12.44
C PHE A 265 -22.18 -19.88 -12.75
N ASN A 266 -22.76 -19.04 -13.60
CA ASN A 266 -22.25 -17.69 -13.81
C ASN A 266 -23.06 -16.72 -12.96
N SER A 267 -22.50 -15.56 -12.62
CA SER A 267 -23.22 -14.50 -11.93
C SER A 267 -22.79 -13.12 -12.45
N ALA A 268 -23.61 -12.11 -12.20
CA ALA A 268 -23.17 -10.72 -12.24
C ALA A 268 -22.96 -10.23 -10.81
N ALA A 269 -21.97 -9.37 -10.58
CA ALA A 269 -21.72 -8.78 -9.27
C ALA A 269 -21.46 -7.29 -9.39
N MET A 270 -21.81 -6.54 -8.35
CA MET A 270 -21.40 -5.16 -8.14
C MET A 270 -20.60 -5.07 -6.85
N GLU A 271 -19.39 -4.56 -6.93
CA GLU A 271 -18.51 -4.36 -5.79
C GLU A 271 -18.32 -2.89 -5.49
N TRP A 272 -18.12 -2.57 -4.21
CA TRP A 272 -17.66 -1.26 -3.80
C TRP A 272 -16.53 -1.36 -2.77
N ASP A 273 -15.63 -0.38 -2.82
CA ASP A 273 -14.62 -0.13 -1.78
C ASP A 273 -14.66 1.37 -1.50
N TYR A 274 -15.01 1.72 -0.26
CA TYR A 274 -15.03 3.07 0.26
C TYR A 274 -14.17 3.16 1.51
N LYS A 275 -13.31 4.18 1.56
CA LYS A 275 -12.57 4.57 2.76
C LYS A 275 -12.47 6.07 2.90
N ARG A 276 -12.60 6.57 4.14
CA ARG A 276 -12.50 8.00 4.47
C ARG A 276 -11.88 8.23 5.83
N LYS A 277 -10.75 8.93 5.83
CA LYS A 277 -10.06 9.46 7.01
C LYS A 277 -10.68 10.79 7.43
N LEU A 278 -11.04 10.87 8.70
CA LEU A 278 -11.66 11.99 9.40
C LEU A 278 -10.77 12.43 10.57
N ILE A 279 -11.09 13.58 11.18
CA ILE A 279 -10.51 14.07 12.44
C ILE A 279 -8.97 13.97 12.45
N GLY A 280 -8.30 14.73 11.58
CA GLY A 280 -6.83 14.71 11.51
C GLY A 280 -6.23 13.36 11.10
N GLN A 281 -7.00 12.50 10.41
CA GLN A 281 -6.66 11.13 10.02
C GLN A 281 -6.58 10.10 11.15
N ASN A 282 -7.08 10.46 12.35
CA ASN A 282 -7.11 9.55 13.49
C ASN A 282 -8.32 8.61 13.46
N VAL A 283 -9.38 8.98 12.74
CA VAL A 283 -10.56 8.13 12.54
C VAL A 283 -10.64 7.77 11.06
N GLU A 284 -10.85 6.50 10.74
CA GLU A 284 -11.13 6.02 9.40
C GLU A 284 -12.49 5.34 9.41
N LEU A 285 -13.37 5.77 8.51
CA LEU A 285 -14.60 5.07 8.18
C LEU A 285 -14.36 4.31 6.90
N TYR A 286 -14.80 3.05 6.85
CA TYR A 286 -14.67 2.26 5.65
C TYR A 286 -15.88 1.34 5.47
N THR A 287 -16.16 0.99 4.21
CA THR A 287 -17.09 -0.07 3.86
C THR A 287 -16.68 -0.66 2.53
N GLN A 288 -16.77 -1.98 2.45
CA GLN A 288 -16.54 -2.76 1.25
C GLN A 288 -17.63 -3.81 1.14
N GLY A 289 -17.86 -4.32 -0.07
CA GLY A 289 -18.81 -5.41 -0.24
C GLY A 289 -19.13 -5.71 -1.69
N GLU A 290 -19.85 -6.81 -1.85
CA GLU A 290 -20.34 -7.34 -3.10
C GLU A 290 -21.86 -7.55 -3.04
N LEU A 291 -22.55 -7.14 -4.10
CA LEU A 291 -23.92 -7.52 -4.39
C LEU A 291 -23.91 -8.42 -5.63
N GLY A 292 -24.13 -9.72 -5.43
CA GLY A 292 -24.18 -10.75 -6.46
C GLY A 292 -25.60 -11.07 -6.93
N ALA A 293 -25.74 -11.33 -8.22
CA ALA A 293 -26.93 -11.84 -8.89
C ALA A 293 -26.55 -13.12 -9.65
N PRO A 294 -26.69 -14.30 -9.02
CA PRO A 294 -26.47 -15.59 -9.66
C PRO A 294 -27.39 -15.85 -10.85
N PHE A 295 -26.88 -16.54 -11.87
CA PHE A 295 -27.66 -16.99 -13.03
C PHE A 295 -28.03 -18.47 -12.86
N ILE A 296 -28.65 -18.77 -11.72
CA ILE A 296 -29.14 -20.09 -11.34
C ILE A 296 -30.49 -19.89 -10.64
N ASP A 297 -31.43 -20.82 -10.82
CA ASP A 297 -32.81 -20.62 -10.34
C ASP A 297 -32.88 -20.72 -8.80
N GLU A 298 -31.94 -21.41 -8.18
CA GLU A 298 -31.93 -21.69 -6.74
C GLU A 298 -31.52 -20.48 -5.90
N ILE A 299 -30.82 -19.48 -6.45
CA ILE A 299 -30.26 -18.34 -5.71
C ILE A 299 -30.67 -17.02 -6.37
N ASP A 300 -31.43 -16.20 -5.63
CA ASP A 300 -31.92 -14.91 -6.12
C ASP A 300 -30.82 -13.83 -6.10
N TYR A 301 -30.18 -13.66 -4.94
CA TYR A 301 -29.11 -12.68 -4.76
C TYR A 301 -28.22 -13.04 -3.56
N ILE A 302 -26.98 -12.54 -3.62
CA ILE A 302 -25.97 -12.67 -2.58
C ILE A 302 -25.52 -11.27 -2.17
N ILE A 303 -25.41 -11.01 -0.88
CA ILE A 303 -24.86 -9.78 -0.30
C ILE A 303 -23.76 -10.21 0.65
N ASP A 304 -22.57 -9.68 0.45
CA ASP A 304 -21.43 -9.83 1.32
C ASP A 304 -20.89 -8.43 1.59
N THR A 305 -20.93 -7.99 2.84
CA THR A 305 -20.60 -6.60 3.17
C THR A 305 -19.94 -6.44 4.51
N GLU A 306 -18.98 -5.53 4.52
CA GLU A 306 -18.31 -5.07 5.72
C GLU A 306 -18.42 -3.54 5.83
N ALA A 307 -18.68 -3.05 7.04
CA ALA A 307 -18.56 -1.64 7.37
C ALA A 307 -17.88 -1.49 8.72
N GLY A 308 -16.96 -0.54 8.82
CA GLY A 308 -16.21 -0.37 10.05
C GLY A 308 -15.66 1.02 10.31
N VAL A 309 -15.18 1.18 11.53
CA VAL A 309 -14.51 2.37 12.05
C VAL A 309 -13.18 1.95 12.64
N ARG A 310 -12.09 2.54 12.17
CA ARG A 310 -10.76 2.39 12.78
C ARG A 310 -10.35 3.68 13.49
N TYR A 311 -9.97 3.58 14.76
CA TYR A 311 -9.40 4.67 15.54
C TYR A 311 -7.90 4.44 15.75
N LYS A 312 -7.06 5.31 15.21
CA LYS A 312 -5.61 5.24 15.38
C LYS A 312 -5.22 5.55 16.81
N LEU A 313 -4.58 4.59 17.46
CA LEU A 313 -3.99 4.75 18.78
C LEU A 313 -2.61 5.41 18.68
N ASN A 314 -1.87 5.10 17.61
CA ASN A 314 -0.59 5.70 17.27
C ASN A 314 -0.33 5.59 15.75
N SER A 315 0.93 5.71 15.31
CA SER A 315 1.27 5.69 13.89
C SER A 315 1.06 4.35 13.18
N TRP A 316 0.93 3.24 13.92
CA TRP A 316 0.84 1.89 13.38
C TRP A 316 -0.32 1.08 13.97
N ALA A 317 -0.71 1.32 15.22
CA ALA A 317 -1.78 0.61 15.90
C ALA A 317 -3.14 1.33 15.78
N ALA A 318 -4.21 0.58 15.57
CA ALA A 318 -5.58 1.07 15.59
C ALA A 318 -6.50 0.12 16.37
N LEU A 319 -7.56 0.69 16.95
CA LEU A 319 -8.73 -0.05 17.43
C LEU A 319 -9.74 -0.10 16.28
N SER A 320 -10.28 -1.26 15.96
CA SER A 320 -11.29 -1.46 14.92
C SER A 320 -12.63 -1.86 15.53
N LEU A 321 -13.70 -1.30 14.98
CA LEU A 321 -15.07 -1.75 15.18
C LEU A 321 -15.61 -2.12 13.80
N LYS A 322 -15.93 -3.40 13.60
CA LYS A 322 -16.33 -4.00 12.33
C LYS A 322 -17.75 -4.54 12.44
N ALA A 323 -18.54 -4.37 11.40
CA ALA A 323 -19.86 -4.94 11.24
C ALA A 323 -19.94 -5.62 9.88
N GLU A 324 -20.28 -6.90 9.88
CA GLU A 324 -20.44 -7.72 8.70
C GLU A 324 -21.91 -8.07 8.51
N TRP A 325 -22.31 -8.20 7.25
CA TRP A 325 -23.61 -8.67 6.87
C TRP A 325 -23.52 -9.55 5.63
N ASP A 326 -23.73 -10.84 5.87
CA ASP A 326 -23.75 -11.89 4.86
C ASP A 326 -25.18 -12.35 4.67
N LYS A 327 -25.65 -12.26 3.44
CA LYS A 327 -27.01 -12.65 3.09
C LYS A 327 -27.08 -13.38 1.76
N VAL A 328 -27.69 -14.56 1.80
CA VAL A 328 -28.02 -15.35 0.62
C VAL A 328 -29.53 -15.52 0.61
N ALA A 329 -30.19 -15.01 -0.42
CA ALA A 329 -31.60 -15.28 -0.65
C ALA A 329 -31.72 -16.44 -1.64
N SER A 330 -32.41 -17.51 -1.24
CA SER A 330 -32.51 -18.73 -2.05
C SER A 330 -33.89 -19.36 -1.93
N GLU A 331 -34.33 -20.10 -2.97
CA GLU A 331 -35.64 -20.76 -2.96
C GLU A 331 -35.78 -21.79 -1.83
N ASN A 332 -34.65 -22.33 -1.34
CA ASN A 332 -34.61 -23.41 -0.35
C ASN A 332 -34.29 -22.93 1.07
N GLY A 333 -34.13 -21.62 1.28
CA GLY A 333 -33.87 -21.02 2.59
C GLY A 333 -32.91 -19.83 2.51
N ASP A 334 -33.15 -18.82 3.33
CA ASP A 334 -32.32 -17.62 3.38
C ASP A 334 -31.25 -17.72 4.48
N THR A 335 -30.03 -17.32 4.16
CA THR A 335 -29.01 -16.96 5.15
C THR A 335 -29.07 -15.46 5.37
N ASP A 336 -29.14 -15.00 6.63
CA ASP A 336 -29.04 -13.58 7.01
C ASP A 336 -28.26 -13.51 8.32
N GLU A 337 -26.94 -13.40 8.19
CA GLU A 337 -25.99 -13.38 9.30
C GLU A 337 -25.41 -11.98 9.49
N ARG A 338 -25.30 -11.55 10.74
CA ARG A 338 -24.70 -10.26 11.10
C ARG A 338 -23.74 -10.44 12.24
N ARG A 339 -22.50 -10.02 12.02
CA ARG A 339 -21.44 -10.11 13.02
C ARG A 339 -20.96 -8.71 13.38
N TYR A 340 -20.66 -8.51 14.65
CA TYR A 340 -20.14 -7.24 15.17
C TYR A 340 -18.89 -7.56 15.96
N MET A 341 -17.77 -6.98 15.54
CA MET A 341 -16.46 -7.31 16.06
C MET A 341 -15.74 -6.06 16.55
N ILE A 342 -14.96 -6.26 17.61
CA ILE A 342 -13.98 -5.29 18.10
C ILE A 342 -12.61 -5.92 17.99
N GLY A 343 -11.68 -5.20 17.36
CA GLY A 343 -10.36 -5.71 17.04
C GLY A 343 -9.26 -4.71 17.30
N LEU A 344 -8.03 -5.22 17.27
CA LEU A 344 -6.81 -4.41 17.26
C LEU A 344 -6.06 -4.68 15.96
N GLY A 345 -5.75 -3.60 15.25
CA GLY A 345 -5.10 -3.65 13.95
C GLY A 345 -3.71 -3.02 13.94
N VAL A 346 -2.85 -3.55 13.07
CA VAL A 346 -1.57 -2.95 12.69
C VAL A 346 -1.64 -2.56 11.22
N GLY A 347 -1.49 -1.27 10.94
CA GLY A 347 -1.47 -0.72 9.58
C GLY A 347 -0.11 -0.16 9.17
N TRP A 348 0.15 -0.14 7.86
CA TRP A 348 1.36 0.43 7.27
C TRP A 348 1.10 1.28 6.03
#